data_AF-A0A4Y7JDV2-F1
#
_entry.id   AF-A0A4Y7JDV2-F1
#
_cell.length_a   1.000
_cell.length_b   1.000
_cell.length_c   1.000
_cell.angle_alpha   90.00
_cell.angle_beta   90.00
_cell.angle_gamma   90.00
#
_symmetry.space_group_name_H-M   'P 1'
#
loop_
_entity.id
_entity.type
_entity.pdbx_description
1 polymer ?
#
loop_
_entity_poly.entity_id
_entity_poly.type
_entity_poly.pdbx_seq_one_letter_code
_entity_poly.pdbx_strand_id
1 'polypeptide(L)'
;MEDEKITTPNANEIKYRGIKAMPFLTGNEIFEKLGTFGISSNFLVYLTTVFNIKHVTAAIVGSVYLGTTFFIPLIGGYNADSYLGRFKTLCFASIASLVGMFLMTLTAAVSKLHPPNCKVKENK
;
A
#
# COMPACT_ATOMS: atom_id res chain seq x y z
N MET A 1 -38.46 -47.08 -22.98
CA MET A 1 -38.42 -47.44 -21.55
C MET A 1 -36.95 -47.48 -21.20
N GLU A 2 -36.31 -46.59 -20.46
CA GLU A 2 -36.64 -45.34 -19.78
C GLU A 2 -35.27 -44.70 -19.51
N ASP A 3 -35.23 -43.37 -19.50
CA ASP A 3 -34.09 -42.55 -19.12
C ASP A 3 -33.61 -42.85 -17.69
N GLU A 4 -32.41 -43.41 -17.51
CA GLU A 4 -31.70 -43.33 -16.23
C GLU A 4 -30.68 -42.18 -16.29
N LYS A 5 -31.20 -40.95 -16.25
CA LYS A 5 -30.41 -39.79 -15.86
C LYS A 5 -29.95 -40.01 -14.42
N ILE A 6 -28.66 -40.31 -14.27
CA ILE A 6 -27.93 -40.24 -13.01
C ILE A 6 -28.24 -38.87 -12.38
N THR A 7 -29.12 -38.90 -11.38
CA THR A 7 -29.51 -37.72 -10.62
C THR A 7 -28.34 -37.38 -9.70
N THR A 8 -27.46 -36.51 -10.18
CA THR A 8 -26.54 -35.79 -9.31
C THR A 8 -27.38 -34.94 -8.34
N PRO A 9 -27.12 -35.01 -7.02
CA PRO A 9 -27.88 -34.24 -6.05
C PRO A 9 -27.73 -32.75 -6.34
N ASN A 10 -28.87 -32.06 -6.40
CA ASN A 10 -29.02 -30.61 -6.60
C ASN A 10 -27.84 -29.77 -6.09
N ALA A 11 -27.03 -29.29 -7.02
CA ALA A 11 -26.05 -28.25 -6.76
C ALA A 11 -26.81 -26.97 -6.42
N ASN A 12 -26.82 -26.57 -5.15
CA ASN A 12 -27.24 -25.24 -4.73
C ASN A 12 -26.53 -24.21 -5.62
N GLU A 13 -27.26 -23.44 -6.43
CA GLU A 13 -26.68 -22.37 -7.23
C GLU A 13 -25.97 -21.38 -6.30
N ILE A 14 -24.64 -21.44 -6.25
CA ILE A 14 -23.85 -20.44 -5.54
C ILE A 14 -24.03 -19.13 -6.33
N LYS A 15 -24.94 -18.28 -5.86
CA LYS A 15 -25.18 -16.96 -6.42
C LYS A 15 -23.99 -16.06 -6.10
N TYR A 16 -22.96 -16.12 -6.93
CA TYR A 16 -21.78 -15.26 -6.84
C TYR A 16 -22.18 -13.79 -7.06
N ARG A 17 -22.62 -13.10 -6.00
CA ARG A 17 -22.79 -11.63 -6.03
C ARG A 17 -21.45 -10.88 -6.11
N GLY A 18 -20.33 -11.59 -5.91
CA GLY A 18 -18.98 -11.02 -5.85
C GLY A 18 -18.35 -10.66 -7.21
N ILE A 19 -18.86 -11.18 -8.34
CA ILE A 19 -18.28 -10.90 -9.68
C ILE A 19 -18.37 -9.42 -10.05
N LYS A 20 -19.37 -8.69 -9.56
CA LYS A 20 -19.48 -7.24 -9.76
C LYS A 20 -18.54 -6.45 -8.82
N ALA A 21 -18.21 -6.98 -7.65
CA ALA A 21 -17.36 -6.32 -6.64
C ALA A 21 -15.86 -6.58 -6.86
N MET A 22 -15.50 -7.74 -7.42
CA MET A 22 -14.14 -8.15 -7.77
C MET A 22 -13.33 -7.08 -8.53
N PRO A 23 -13.82 -6.46 -9.63
CA PRO A 23 -13.04 -5.47 -10.36
C PRO A 23 -12.76 -4.20 -9.54
N PHE A 24 -13.68 -3.79 -8.66
CA PHE A 24 -13.45 -2.63 -7.80
C PHE A 24 -12.38 -2.90 -6.75
N LEU A 25 -12.41 -4.09 -6.14
CA LEU A 25 -11.39 -4.51 -5.18
C LEU A 25 -10.01 -4.60 -5.84
N THR A 26 -9.94 -5.26 -7.00
CA THR A 26 -8.69 -5.39 -7.76
C THR A 26 -8.17 -4.04 -8.24
N GLY A 27 -9.06 -3.13 -8.66
CA GLY A 27 -8.67 -1.76 -9.06
C GLY A 27 -8.04 -0.99 -7.89
N ASN A 28 -8.64 -1.05 -6.70
CA ASN A 28 -8.09 -0.43 -5.50
C ASN A 28 -6.73 -1.05 -5.12
N GLU A 29 -6.62 -2.38 -5.13
CA GLU A 29 -5.37 -3.08 -4.84
C GLU A 29 -4.25 -2.68 -5.82
N ILE A 30 -4.54 -2.62 -7.12
CA ILE A 30 -3.57 -2.20 -8.14
C ILE A 30 -3.15 -0.75 -7.89
N PHE A 31 -4.09 0.14 -7.58
CA PHE A 31 -3.79 1.54 -7.30
C PHE A 31 -2.87 1.70 -6.08
N GLU A 32 -3.15 0.99 -4.99
CA GLU A 32 -2.29 1.01 -3.79
C GLU A 32 -0.89 0.48 -4.09
N LYS A 33 -0.78 -0.61 -4.87
CA LYS A 33 0.53 -1.15 -5.29
C LYS A 33 1.30 -0.18 -6.16
N LEU A 34 0.65 0.45 -7.14
CA LEU A 34 1.28 1.44 -8.02
C LEU A 34 1.81 2.64 -7.22
N GLY A 35 1.02 3.16 -6.28
CA GLY A 35 1.45 4.24 -5.39
C GLY A 35 2.66 3.83 -4.55
N THR A 36 2.62 2.63 -3.97
CA THR A 36 3.72 2.10 -3.16
C THR A 36 5.01 1.92 -3.97
N PHE A 37 4.94 1.42 -5.20
CA PHE A 37 6.10 1.31 -6.08
C PHE A 37 6.64 2.69 -6.51
N GLY A 38 5.75 3.65 -6.76
CA GLY A 38 6.11 5.03 -7.06
C GLY A 38 6.86 5.70 -5.91
N ILE A 39 6.35 5.55 -4.68
CA ILE A 39 7.01 6.05 -3.48
C ILE A 39 8.35 5.34 -3.30
N SER A 40 8.38 4.01 -3.30
CA SER A 40 9.59 3.22 -3.03
C SER A 40 10.74 3.53 -4.00
N SER A 41 10.43 3.72 -5.29
CA SER A 41 11.44 4.04 -6.32
C SER A 41 12.00 5.46 -6.18
N ASN A 42 11.16 6.43 -5.81
CA ASN A 42 11.57 7.82 -5.65
C ASN A 42 12.12 8.16 -4.25
N PHE A 43 11.81 7.34 -3.25
CA PHE A 43 12.10 7.60 -1.84
C PHE A 43 13.61 7.73 -1.55
N LEU A 44 14.42 6.81 -2.10
CA LEU A 44 15.87 6.86 -1.88
C LEU A 44 16.49 8.11 -2.52
N VAL A 45 16.06 8.45 -3.74
CA VAL A 45 16.53 9.65 -4.45
C VAL A 45 16.10 10.92 -3.71
N TYR A 46 14.88 10.94 -3.18
CA TYR A 46 14.36 12.07 -2.40
C TYR A 46 15.18 12.33 -1.12
N LEU A 47 15.56 11.27 -0.40
CA LEU A 47 16.39 11.39 0.81
C LEU A 47 17.81 11.89 0.52
N THR A 48 18.41 11.47 -0.60
CA THR A 48 19.79 11.87 -0.95
C THR A 48 19.84 13.26 -1.57
N THR A 49 18.92 13.59 -2.48
CA THR A 49 18.96 14.85 -3.25
C THR A 49 18.38 16.03 -2.49
N VAL A 50 17.23 15.86 -1.82
CA VAL A 50 16.52 16.98 -1.19
C VAL A 50 16.89 17.14 0.29
N PHE A 51 17.07 16.03 0.99
CA PHE A 51 17.49 16.05 2.40
C PHE A 51 19.01 16.05 2.60
N ASN A 52 19.82 15.88 1.54
CA ASN A 52 21.29 15.84 1.60
C ASN A 52 21.85 14.88 2.68
N ILE A 53 21.10 13.81 2.97
CA ILE A 53 21.51 12.80 3.93
C ILE A 53 22.58 11.90 3.29
N LYS A 54 23.56 11.45 4.09
CA LYS A 54 24.59 10.50 3.63
C LYS A 54 23.93 9.26 3.02
N HIS A 55 24.44 8.80 1.86
CA HIS A 55 23.92 7.62 1.16
C HIS A 55 23.75 6.38 2.05
N VAL A 56 24.70 6.15 2.98
CA VAL A 56 24.64 5.03 3.94
C VAL A 56 23.41 5.13 4.84
N THR A 57 23.13 6.33 5.37
CA THR A 57 21.96 6.56 6.22
C THR A 57 20.66 6.47 5.42
N ALA A 58 20.62 6.98 4.19
CA ALA A 58 19.46 6.86 3.31
C ALA A 58 19.12 5.38 3.00
N ALA A 59 20.13 4.55 2.77
CA ALA A 59 19.95 3.11 2.56
C ALA A 59 19.37 2.41 3.81
N ILE A 60 19.84 2.76 5.01
CA ILE A 60 19.29 2.22 6.27
C ILE A 60 17.80 2.57 6.41
N VAL A 61 17.42 3.82 6.15
CA VAL A 61 16.01 4.25 6.18
C VAL A 61 15.19 3.49 5.13
N GLY A 62 15.75 3.27 3.93
CA GLY A 62 15.13 2.44 2.89
C GLY A 62 14.88 1.00 3.36
N SER A 63 15.85 0.37 4.02
CA SER A 63 15.68 -0.97 4.59
C SER A 63 14.61 -1.03 5.68
N VAL A 64 14.55 -0.02 6.56
CA VAL A 64 13.51 0.09 7.60
C VAL A 64 12.12 0.26 6.97
N TYR A 65 12.02 1.06 5.90
CA TYR A 65 10.77 1.23 5.15
C TYR A 65 10.29 -0.08 4.53
N LEU A 66 11.19 -0.82 3.88
CA LEU A 66 10.87 -2.15 3.32
C LEU A 66 10.45 -3.13 4.42
N GLY A 67 11.19 -3.20 5.52
CA GLY A 67 10.85 -4.04 6.67
C GLY A 67 9.46 -3.72 7.22
N THR A 68 9.14 -2.43 7.40
CA THR A 68 7.83 -1.97 7.87
C THR A 68 6.71 -2.40 6.93
N THR A 69 6.94 -2.34 5.62
CA THR A 69 5.97 -2.79 4.60
C THR A 69 5.67 -4.29 4.71
N PHE A 70 6.63 -5.11 5.13
CA PHE A 70 6.40 -6.54 5.40
C PHE A 70 5.71 -6.80 6.75
N PHE A 71 5.97 -5.97 7.76
CA PHE A 71 5.36 -6.12 9.09
C PHE A 71 3.91 -5.63 9.15
N ILE A 72 3.55 -4.56 8.44
CA ILE A 72 2.18 -3.99 8.46
C ILE A 72 1.10 -5.03 8.10
N PRO A 73 1.24 -5.86 7.04
CA PRO A 73 0.27 -6.89 6.70
C PRO A 73 0.10 -7.96 7.79
N LEU A 74 1.17 -8.31 8.51
CA LEU A 74 1.09 -9.27 9.63
C LEU A 74 0.19 -8.71 10.75
N ILE A 75 0.41 -7.45 11.10
CA ILE A 75 -0.40 -6.75 12.10
C ILE A 75 -1.83 -6.57 11.58
N GLY A 76 -2.00 -6.23 10.31
CA GLY A 76 -3.31 -6.07 9.67
C GLY A 76 -4.12 -7.36 9.63
N GLY A 77 -3.48 -8.50 9.33
CA GLY A 77 -4.08 -9.83 9.36
C GLY A 77 -4.54 -10.21 10.76
N TYR A 78 -3.68 -10.04 11.76
CA TYR A 78 -4.03 -10.27 13.16
C TYR A 78 -5.26 -9.44 13.60
N ASN A 79 -5.31 -8.16 13.19
CA ASN A 79 -6.47 -7.30 13.45
C ASN A 79 -7.73 -7.74 12.70
N ALA A 80 -7.60 -8.25 11.47
CA ALA A 80 -8.72 -8.80 10.70
C ALA A 80 -9.34 -10.03 11.37
N ASP A 81 -8.49 -10.90 11.94
CA ASP A 81 -8.90 -12.15 12.58
C ASP A 81 -9.47 -11.92 13.99
N SER A 82 -8.96 -10.94 14.75
CA SER A 82 -9.38 -10.70 16.14
C SER A 82 -10.60 -9.79 16.31
N TYR A 83 -10.73 -8.70 15.54
CA TYR A 83 -11.59 -7.58 15.97
C TYR A 83 -12.89 -7.36 15.17
N LEU A 84 -12.90 -7.43 13.84
CA LEU A 84 -13.97 -6.72 13.07
C LEU A 84 -14.49 -7.43 11.81
N GLY A 85 -13.94 -8.59 11.44
CA GLY A 85 -14.25 -9.26 10.19
C GLY A 85 -13.60 -8.58 8.97
N ARG A 86 -13.43 -9.36 7.89
CA ARG A 86 -12.59 -9.03 6.73
C ARG A 86 -12.91 -7.69 6.03
N PHE A 87 -14.19 -7.31 5.96
CA PHE A 87 -14.61 -6.10 5.23
C PHE A 87 -14.20 -4.80 5.93
N LYS A 88 -14.34 -4.72 7.27
CA LYS A 88 -14.05 -3.50 8.02
C LYS A 88 -12.55 -3.21 8.06
N THR A 89 -11.73 -4.24 8.25
CA THR A 89 -10.26 -4.10 8.23
C THR A 89 -9.76 -3.66 6.87
N LEU A 90 -10.35 -4.18 5.78
CA LEU A 90 -10.03 -3.77 4.42
C LEU A 90 -10.37 -2.29 4.16
N CYS A 91 -11.54 -1.83 4.59
CA CYS A 91 -11.91 -0.42 4.48
C CYS A 91 -10.96 0.50 5.27
N PHE A 92 -10.61 0.12 6.50
CA PHE A 92 -9.67 0.91 7.31
C PHE A 92 -8.28 0.96 6.68
N ALA A 93 -7.79 -0.17 6.16
CA ALA A 93 -6.50 -0.24 5.47
C ALA A 93 -6.46 0.69 4.25
N SER A 94 -7.48 0.65 3.37
CA SER A 94 -7.56 1.52 2.19
C SER A 94 -7.58 3.01 2.56
N ILE A 95 -8.34 3.41 3.60
CA ILE A 95 -8.36 4.80 4.08
C ILE A 95 -6.99 5.20 4.64
N ALA A 96 -6.36 4.34 5.44
CA ALA A 96 -5.04 4.61 6.01
C ALA A 96 -3.97 4.76 4.92
N SER A 97 -4.00 3.91 3.89
CA SER A 97 -3.13 4.02 2.72
C SER A 97 -3.34 5.32 1.96
N LEU A 98 -4.60 5.72 1.73
CA LEU A 98 -4.92 6.97 1.05
C LEU A 98 -4.39 8.19 1.82
N VAL A 99 -4.59 8.22 3.14
CA VAL A 99 -4.07 9.28 4.01
C VAL A 99 -2.53 9.29 4.00
N GLY A 100 -1.89 8.12 4.08
CA GLY A 100 -0.43 8.00 4.04
C GLY A 100 0.17 8.54 2.75
N MET A 101 -0.39 8.15 1.60
CA MET A 101 0.03 8.68 0.30
C MET A 101 -0.21 10.19 0.20
N PHE A 102 -1.38 10.66 0.63
CA PHE A 102 -1.70 12.09 0.61
C PHE A 102 -0.74 12.91 1.47
N LEU A 103 -0.40 12.46 2.68
CA LEU A 103 0.55 13.10 3.57
C LEU A 103 1.96 13.14 2.97
N MET A 104 2.41 12.07 2.33
CA MET A 104 3.70 12.06 1.63
C MET A 104 3.71 13.04 0.46
N THR A 105 2.65 13.07 -0.36
CA THR A 105 2.51 14.05 -1.44
C THR A 105 2.51 15.48 -0.90
N LEU A 106 1.80 15.75 0.19
CA LEU A 106 1.76 17.06 0.82
C LEU A 106 3.16 17.46 1.33
N THR A 107 3.90 16.53 1.94
CA THR A 107 5.26 16.76 2.42
C THR A 107 6.22 17.10 1.27
N ALA A 108 6.08 16.43 0.13
CA ALA A 108 6.84 16.75 -1.08
C ALA A 108 6.44 18.11 -1.69
N ALA A 109 5.14 18.44 -1.67
CA ALA A 109 4.62 19.68 -2.23
C ALA A 109 4.94 20.93 -1.37
N VAL A 110 4.98 20.77 -0.04
CA VAL A 110 5.28 21.88 0.89
C VAL A 110 6.79 22.02 1.04
N SER A 111 7.40 22.82 0.16
CA SER A 111 8.84 23.10 0.14
C SER A 111 9.37 23.77 1.41
N LYS A 112 8.50 24.22 2.33
CA LYS A 112 8.89 24.80 3.63
C LYS A 112 9.33 23.79 4.69
N LEU A 113 9.12 22.48 4.50
CA LEU A 113 9.62 21.44 5.41
C LEU A 113 10.99 20.88 4.99
N HIS A 114 11.52 21.28 3.84
CA HIS A 114 12.86 20.89 3.43
C HIS A 114 13.92 21.70 4.17
N PRO A 115 15.06 21.06 4.54
CA PRO A 115 16.19 21.80 5.04
C PRO A 115 16.59 22.87 4.00
N PRO A 116 16.95 24.09 4.42
CA PRO A 116 17.37 25.13 3.50
C PRO A 116 18.52 24.60 2.65
N ASN A 117 18.43 24.82 1.33
CA ASN A 117 19.47 24.43 0.38
C ASN A 117 20.84 24.86 0.94
N CYS A 118 21.75 23.90 1.05
CA CYS A 118 23.11 24.16 1.49
C CYS A 118 23.72 25.25 0.59
N LYS A 119 23.94 26.44 1.16
CA LYS A 119 24.81 27.43 0.54
C LYS A 119 26.19 26.80 0.50
N VAL A 120 26.66 26.46 -0.70
CA VAL A 120 28.07 26.17 -0.93
C VAL A 120 28.84 27.35 -0.39
N LYS A 121 29.59 27.14 0.70
CA LYS A 121 30.58 28.12 1.14
C LYS A 121 31.67 28.11 0.09
N GLU A 122 31.57 29.02 -0.87
CA GLU A 122 32.68 29.41 -1.74
C GLU A 122 33.76 29.99 -0.82
N ASN A 123 34.73 29.16 -0.44
CA ASN A 123 35.94 29.61 0.22
C ASN A 123 36.81 30.26 -0.86
N LYS A 124 36.90 31.58 -0.80
CA LYS A 124 37.88 32.39 -1.52
C LYS A 124 39.27 32.22 -0.88
#